data_AF-A0A0C6FKY8-F1
#
_entry.id   AF-A0A0C6FKY8-F1
#
_cell.length_a   1.000
_cell.length_b   1.000
_cell.length_c   1.000
_cell.angle_alpha   90.00
_cell.angle_beta   90.00
_cell.angle_gamma   90.00
#
_symmetry.space_group_name_H-M   'P 1'
#
loop_
_entity.id
_entity.type
_entity.pdbx_description
1 polymer ?
#
loop_
_entity_poly.entity_id
_entity_poly.type
_entity_poly.pdbx_seq_one_letter_code
_entity_poly.pdbx_strand_id
1 'polypeptide(L)'
;MTNGDRTGAGTAPSEMVALPATETASPGWLVTDEVRAVARGGVFFYPCAGTDTEEALAAFAPDVTTFWFCDPTYRADTVGAIAGCERTGPVSVQGEPNAAMVSRETEGRIHRWIEPCVWTAPLRHQSTGADVTAHWRRGFGEYALAREFKDCSISVFMHRGDSPGEGGSGAHFLDRRPKRHEPLAFLFDKLAAKLRDEALVVTDGSNCGILELRTFHRDRATEGPRALEALAGQIFERWGFRWTCVGHLGPKYGPTLIWKLRRLITLTPAALKDA
;
A
#
# COMPACT_ATOMS: atom_id res chain seq x y z
N MET A 1 57.99 19.71 -39.05
CA MET A 1 57.51 19.28 -37.72
C MET A 1 56.33 20.16 -37.39
N THR A 2 55.13 19.66 -37.61
CA THR A 2 53.88 20.42 -37.52
C THR A 2 52.88 19.58 -36.74
N ASN A 3 52.25 20.20 -35.74
CA ASN A 3 50.88 20.01 -35.23
C ASN A 3 50.87 20.61 -33.81
N GLY A 4 50.02 21.56 -33.44
CA GLY A 4 48.75 21.99 -34.02
C GLY A 4 47.73 22.03 -32.88
N ASP A 5 47.63 23.20 -32.24
CA ASP A 5 46.67 23.53 -31.18
C ASP A 5 45.23 23.45 -31.69
N ARG A 6 44.34 22.81 -30.93
CA ARG A 6 42.88 22.98 -31.06
C ARG A 6 42.20 22.90 -29.70
N THR A 7 41.85 24.08 -29.19
CA THR A 7 40.81 24.31 -28.18
C THR A 7 39.44 24.21 -28.85
N GLY A 8 38.56 23.35 -28.32
CA GLY A 8 37.18 23.22 -28.76
C GLY A 8 36.24 23.37 -27.57
N ALA A 9 35.48 24.47 -27.56
CA ALA A 9 34.43 24.75 -26.59
C ALA A 9 33.24 23.80 -26.81
N GLY A 10 32.81 23.11 -25.75
CA GLY A 10 31.64 22.24 -25.75
C GLY A 10 30.37 23.03 -25.47
N THR A 11 29.48 23.05 -26.46
CA THR A 11 28.13 23.62 -26.44
C THR A 11 27.21 22.84 -25.50
N ALA A 12 26.34 23.53 -24.75
CA ALA A 12 25.34 22.94 -23.86
C ALA A 12 24.31 22.08 -24.61
N PRO A 13 23.77 21.00 -24.01
CA PRO A 13 22.77 20.17 -24.66
C PRO A 13 21.39 20.82 -24.69
N SER A 14 20.69 20.53 -25.79
CA SER A 14 19.38 21.01 -26.24
C SER A 14 18.26 20.90 -25.22
N GLU A 15 17.33 21.87 -25.30
CA GLU A 15 15.98 21.84 -24.74
C GLU A 15 15.29 20.49 -25.00
N MET A 16 14.84 19.86 -23.92
CA MET A 16 13.88 18.76 -23.97
C MET A 16 12.53 19.29 -24.45
N VAL A 17 12.23 19.07 -25.73
CA VAL A 17 10.88 19.25 -26.26
C VAL A 17 9.98 18.18 -25.64
N ALA A 18 9.06 18.60 -24.78
CA ALA A 18 8.03 17.74 -24.23
C ALA A 18 7.11 17.23 -25.36
N LEU A 19 7.07 15.92 -25.54
CA LEU A 19 6.12 15.28 -26.45
C LEU A 19 4.69 15.47 -25.91
N PRO A 20 3.70 15.71 -26.78
CA PRO A 20 2.30 15.88 -26.36
C PRO A 20 1.79 14.59 -25.72
N ALA A 21 1.11 14.73 -24.58
CA ALA A 21 0.47 13.63 -23.85
C ALA A 21 -0.53 12.92 -24.77
N THR A 22 -0.20 11.68 -25.15
CA THR A 22 -1.12 10.76 -25.80
C THR A 22 -2.30 10.48 -24.89
N GLU A 23 -3.51 10.47 -25.46
CA GLU A 23 -4.76 10.04 -24.83
C GLU A 23 -4.50 8.78 -23.98
N THR A 24 -4.51 8.95 -22.66
CA THR A 24 -4.25 7.86 -21.72
C THR A 24 -5.46 6.94 -21.73
N ALA A 25 -5.30 5.76 -22.33
CA ALA A 25 -6.25 4.68 -22.22
C ALA A 25 -6.67 4.54 -20.75
N SER A 26 -7.98 4.43 -20.51
CA SER A 26 -8.53 4.27 -19.16
C SER A 26 -7.71 3.19 -18.45
N PRO A 27 -7.11 3.53 -17.31
CA PRO A 27 -6.17 2.63 -16.70
C PRO A 27 -6.97 1.41 -16.28
N GLY A 28 -6.52 0.19 -16.63
CA GLY A 28 -7.32 -1.04 -16.63
C GLY A 28 -7.78 -1.58 -15.26
N TRP A 29 -8.11 -0.69 -14.33
CA TRP A 29 -8.64 -0.93 -12.99
C TRP A 29 -10.05 -0.35 -12.84
N LEU A 30 -10.81 -0.91 -11.91
CA LEU A 30 -12.17 -0.48 -11.58
C LEU A 30 -12.26 -0.12 -10.09
N VAL A 31 -12.33 1.19 -9.83
CA VAL A 31 -12.65 1.77 -8.52
C VAL A 31 -14.00 2.49 -8.64
N THR A 32 -15.04 1.81 -8.20
CA THR A 32 -16.43 2.26 -8.26
C THR A 32 -16.71 3.40 -7.28
N ASP A 33 -17.83 4.11 -7.45
CA ASP A 33 -18.27 5.14 -6.50
C ASP A 33 -18.45 4.60 -5.07
N GLU A 34 -18.84 3.32 -4.93
CA GLU A 34 -18.91 2.65 -3.64
C GLU A 34 -17.51 2.54 -3.00
N VAL A 35 -16.50 2.11 -3.76
CA VAL A 35 -15.10 2.03 -3.29
C VAL A 35 -14.61 3.42 -2.87
N ARG A 36 -14.89 4.45 -3.67
CA ARG A 36 -14.53 5.85 -3.37
C ARG A 36 -15.19 6.34 -2.09
N ALA A 37 -16.47 6.05 -1.90
CA ALA A 37 -17.22 6.45 -0.70
C ALA A 37 -16.60 5.86 0.59
N VAL A 38 -16.19 4.59 0.57
CA VAL A 38 -15.53 3.93 1.72
C VAL A 38 -14.13 4.52 1.98
N ALA A 39 -13.37 4.80 0.92
CA ALA A 39 -12.01 5.31 1.04
C ALA A 39 -11.95 6.76 1.58
N ARG A 40 -13.01 7.55 1.36
CA ARG A 40 -13.06 9.00 1.53
C ARG A 40 -12.56 9.50 2.88
N GLY A 41 -11.68 10.49 2.85
CA GLY A 41 -11.14 11.19 4.01
C GLY A 41 -10.38 10.28 4.97
N GLY A 42 -9.91 9.11 4.52
CA GLY A 42 -9.25 8.13 5.36
C GLY A 42 -7.78 7.94 5.10
N VAL A 43 -7.24 6.93 5.79
CA VAL A 43 -5.82 6.56 5.72
C VAL A 43 -5.67 5.31 4.86
N PHE A 44 -4.75 5.40 3.91
CA PHE A 44 -4.28 4.27 3.11
C PHE A 44 -2.99 3.71 3.71
N PHE A 45 -2.91 2.39 3.88
CA PHE A 45 -1.72 1.71 4.40
C PHE A 45 -1.31 0.57 3.47
N TYR A 46 -0.02 0.55 3.09
CA TYR A 46 0.58 -0.50 2.27
C TYR A 46 1.95 -0.92 2.84
N PRO A 47 2.02 -2.05 3.59
CA PRO A 47 3.22 -2.48 4.31
C PRO A 47 4.31 -3.15 3.46
N CYS A 48 4.08 -3.32 2.16
CA CYS A 48 4.96 -4.01 1.22
C CYS A 48 4.93 -3.27 -0.11
N ALA A 49 5.06 -1.95 -0.04
CA ALA A 49 4.71 -1.08 -1.13
C ALA A 49 5.67 -1.21 -2.33
N GLY A 50 6.94 -1.58 -2.10
CA GLY A 50 7.92 -1.72 -3.16
C GLY A 50 7.90 -0.52 -4.11
N THR A 51 7.73 -0.80 -5.40
CA THR A 51 7.54 0.21 -6.46
C THR A 51 6.09 0.48 -6.82
N ASP A 52 5.13 -0.13 -6.12
CA ASP A 52 3.70 -0.14 -6.48
C ASP A 52 2.95 1.12 -5.93
N THR A 53 3.68 2.17 -5.56
CA THR A 53 3.10 3.39 -4.96
C THR A 53 2.29 4.22 -5.96
N GLU A 54 2.71 4.24 -7.22
CA GLU A 54 2.07 5.05 -8.26
C GLU A 54 0.63 4.59 -8.52
N GLU A 55 0.41 3.28 -8.68
CA GLU A 55 -0.94 2.74 -8.90
C GLU A 55 -1.85 3.01 -7.70
N ALA A 56 -1.34 2.86 -6.48
CA ALA A 56 -2.09 3.15 -5.26
C ALA A 56 -2.53 4.63 -5.18
N LEU A 57 -1.63 5.55 -5.53
CA LEU A 57 -1.92 6.99 -5.53
C LEU A 57 -2.90 7.34 -6.65
N ALA A 58 -2.65 6.88 -7.87
CA ALA A 58 -3.60 7.06 -8.98
C ALA A 58 -4.99 6.51 -8.62
N ALA A 59 -5.04 5.40 -7.88
CA ALA A 59 -6.28 4.76 -7.48
C ALA A 59 -7.09 5.52 -6.45
N PHE A 60 -6.43 5.96 -5.38
CA PHE A 60 -7.10 6.39 -4.17
C PHE A 60 -6.85 7.85 -3.80
N ALA A 61 -5.88 8.55 -4.39
CA ALA A 61 -5.60 9.96 -4.09
C ALA A 61 -6.79 10.92 -4.31
N PRO A 62 -7.76 10.64 -5.21
CA PRO A 62 -9.00 11.41 -5.26
C PRO A 62 -9.80 11.43 -3.95
N ASP A 63 -9.71 10.38 -3.14
CA ASP A 63 -10.60 10.13 -2.00
C ASP A 63 -9.86 10.02 -0.65
N VAL A 64 -8.62 9.53 -0.64
CA VAL A 64 -7.78 9.34 0.55
C VAL A 64 -6.92 10.57 0.80
N THR A 65 -6.83 11.01 2.06
CA THR A 65 -6.06 12.20 2.45
C THR A 65 -4.66 11.88 2.93
N THR A 66 -4.40 10.64 3.40
CA THR A 66 -3.10 10.25 3.96
C THR A 66 -2.70 8.86 3.49
N PHE A 67 -1.51 8.74 2.92
CA PHE A 67 -0.93 7.48 2.46
C PHE A 67 0.29 7.11 3.29
N TRP A 68 0.37 5.84 3.66
CA TRP A 68 1.54 5.24 4.31
C TRP A 68 2.03 4.06 3.49
N PHE A 69 3.15 4.27 2.80
CA PHE A 69 3.89 3.23 2.09
C PHE A 69 5.04 2.80 2.99
N CYS A 70 5.11 1.51 3.32
CA CYS A 70 6.22 0.99 4.11
C CYS A 70 6.99 -0.04 3.29
N ASP A 71 8.32 0.12 3.31
CA ASP A 71 9.22 -0.86 2.73
C ASP A 71 10.61 -0.75 3.39
N PRO A 72 11.24 -1.83 3.87
CA PRO A 72 12.59 -1.78 4.39
C PRO A 72 13.65 -1.33 3.36
N THR A 73 13.36 -1.42 2.05
CA THR A 73 14.30 -1.08 0.98
C THR A 73 14.21 0.37 0.52
N TYR A 74 13.26 1.16 1.02
CA TYR A 74 13.15 2.56 0.63
C TYR A 74 14.41 3.36 0.89
N ARG A 75 14.64 4.33 -0.01
CA ARG A 75 15.79 5.23 -0.01
C ARG A 75 15.32 6.65 -0.34
N ALA A 76 16.14 7.65 -0.05
CA ALA A 76 15.75 9.04 -0.24
C ALA A 76 15.41 9.39 -1.71
N ASP A 77 16.04 8.72 -2.67
CA ASP A 77 15.80 8.88 -4.11
C ASP A 77 14.52 8.19 -4.61
N THR A 78 13.97 7.26 -3.84
CA THR A 78 12.65 6.63 -4.15
C THR A 78 11.46 7.55 -3.84
N VAL A 79 11.72 8.72 -3.25
CA VAL A 79 10.72 9.74 -2.99
C VAL A 79 10.74 10.74 -4.14
N GLY A 80 9.82 10.59 -5.09
CA GLY A 80 9.87 11.35 -6.34
C GLY A 80 8.54 11.35 -7.08
N ALA A 81 8.50 12.08 -8.21
CA ALA A 81 7.31 12.41 -8.99
C ALA A 81 6.29 11.26 -9.06
N ILE A 82 5.05 11.56 -8.67
CA ILE A 82 3.99 10.58 -8.48
C ILE A 82 3.01 10.75 -9.61
N ALA A 83 2.77 9.69 -10.38
CA ALA A 83 1.77 9.72 -11.43
C ALA A 83 0.42 10.23 -10.88
N GLY A 84 -0.12 11.29 -11.49
CA GLY A 84 -1.40 11.89 -11.09
C GLY A 84 -1.34 12.84 -9.89
N CYS A 85 -0.20 13.00 -9.22
CA CYS A 85 -0.04 13.95 -8.12
C CYS A 85 1.15 14.89 -8.34
N GLU A 86 0.97 16.17 -8.03
CA GLU A 86 2.05 17.14 -7.95
C GLU A 86 2.47 17.35 -6.50
N ARG A 87 3.77 17.59 -6.27
CA ARG A 87 4.27 17.95 -4.94
C ARG A 87 4.06 19.45 -4.72
N THR A 88 3.37 19.80 -3.64
CA THR A 88 2.99 21.21 -3.34
C THR A 88 3.91 21.90 -2.32
N GLY A 89 4.84 21.16 -1.72
CA GLY A 89 5.71 21.68 -0.68
C GLY A 89 6.99 20.85 -0.45
N PRO A 90 7.82 21.25 0.53
CA PRO A 90 9.05 20.53 0.83
C PRO A 90 8.75 19.14 1.40
N VAL A 91 9.66 18.19 1.14
CA VAL A 91 9.65 16.88 1.79
C VAL A 91 10.31 17.03 3.16
N SER A 92 9.62 16.63 4.23
CA SER A 92 10.22 16.52 5.56
C SER A 92 10.72 15.10 5.81
N VAL A 93 11.75 14.97 6.64
CA VAL A 93 12.40 13.70 6.96
C VAL A 93 12.48 13.54 8.46
N GLN A 94 12.03 12.39 8.97
CA GLN A 94 12.12 12.02 10.38
C GLN A 94 12.83 10.67 10.52
N GLY A 95 13.89 10.62 11.32
CA GLY A 95 14.73 9.43 11.50
C GLY A 95 16.03 9.51 10.69
N GLU A 96 16.77 8.40 10.62
CA GLU A 96 18.06 8.30 9.93
C GLU A 96 17.89 7.63 8.55
N PRO A 97 17.95 8.40 7.43
CA PRO A 97 17.76 7.87 6.08
C PRO A 97 18.65 6.68 5.74
N ASN A 98 19.88 6.70 6.25
CA ASN A 98 20.92 5.74 5.90
C ASN A 98 21.12 4.65 6.96
N ALA A 99 20.15 4.46 7.87
CA ALA A 99 20.24 3.44 8.92
C ALA A 99 20.56 2.06 8.32
N ALA A 100 21.57 1.38 8.86
CA ALA A 100 21.90 0.04 8.40
C ALA A 100 20.83 -0.97 8.85
N MET A 101 20.55 -1.95 7.98
CA MET A 101 19.84 -3.16 8.40
C MET A 101 20.78 -3.96 9.29
N VAL A 102 20.41 -4.19 10.54
CA VAL A 102 21.19 -4.93 11.52
C VAL A 102 20.44 -6.19 11.95
N SER A 103 21.18 -7.14 12.51
CA SER A 103 20.59 -8.27 13.24
C SER A 103 20.46 -7.88 14.70
N ARG A 104 19.25 -7.97 15.28
CA ARG A 104 19.02 -7.76 16.71
C ARG A 104 18.52 -9.06 17.34
N GLU A 105 19.04 -9.36 18.53
CA GLU A 105 18.49 -10.41 19.36
C GLU A 105 17.39 -9.82 20.26
N THR A 106 16.24 -10.48 20.29
CA THR A 106 15.17 -10.18 21.25
C THR A 106 14.59 -11.50 21.69
N GLU A 107 14.53 -11.71 23.00
CA GLU A 107 14.01 -12.94 23.61
C GLU A 107 14.66 -14.22 23.05
N GLY A 108 15.99 -14.21 22.87
CA GLY A 108 16.73 -15.38 22.39
C GLY A 108 16.60 -15.64 20.88
N ARG A 109 16.11 -14.67 20.09
CA ARG A 109 15.98 -14.79 18.63
C ARG A 109 16.56 -13.61 17.88
N ILE A 110 17.33 -13.94 16.86
CA ILE A 110 17.87 -12.99 15.91
C ILE A 110 16.79 -12.64 14.87
N HIS A 111 16.50 -11.35 14.73
CA HIS A 111 15.64 -10.82 13.68
C HIS A 111 16.33 -9.65 12.98
N ARG A 112 15.91 -9.37 11.75
CA ARG A 112 16.34 -8.18 11.02
C ARG A 112 15.68 -6.96 11.66
N TRP A 113 16.47 -5.91 11.87
CA TRP A 113 16.03 -4.63 12.39
C TRP A 113 16.61 -3.51 11.57
N ILE A 114 15.84 -2.44 11.42
CA ILE A 114 16.28 -1.20 10.82
C ILE A 114 15.66 -0.05 11.61
N GLU A 115 16.46 0.97 11.90
CA GLU A 115 15.92 2.19 12.51
C GLU A 115 15.01 2.88 11.50
N PRO A 116 13.74 3.15 11.84
CA PRO A 116 12.79 3.67 10.87
C PRO A 116 13.15 5.09 10.44
N CYS A 117 12.90 5.38 9.17
CA CYS A 117 12.97 6.73 8.61
C CYS A 117 11.67 7.00 7.84
N VAL A 118 11.11 8.19 7.95
CA VAL A 118 9.88 8.59 7.27
C VAL A 118 10.15 9.85 6.46
N TRP A 119 9.92 9.76 5.15
CA TRP A 119 9.80 10.93 4.29
C TRP A 119 8.34 11.29 4.15
N THR A 120 8.00 12.55 4.40
CA THR A 120 6.63 13.06 4.27
C THR A 120 6.58 14.12 3.19
N ALA A 121 5.72 13.93 2.18
CA ALA A 121 5.49 14.91 1.13
C ALA A 121 4.03 15.37 1.10
N PRO A 122 3.77 16.68 1.09
CA PRO A 122 2.48 17.22 0.71
C PRO A 122 2.32 17.16 -0.81
N LEU A 123 1.20 16.62 -1.25
CA LEU A 123 0.86 16.37 -2.64
C LEU A 123 -0.51 16.98 -2.95
N ARG A 124 -0.77 17.22 -4.23
CA ARG A 124 -2.08 17.56 -4.76
C ARG A 124 -2.39 16.67 -5.95
N HIS A 125 -3.54 16.01 -5.91
CA HIS A 125 -4.01 15.20 -7.02
C HIS A 125 -4.44 16.11 -8.18
N GLN A 126 -3.87 15.90 -9.36
CA GLN A 126 -3.95 16.87 -10.45
C GLN A 126 -5.36 17.03 -11.01
N SER A 127 -6.13 15.95 -11.15
CA SER A 127 -7.45 16.02 -11.78
C SER A 127 -8.58 16.44 -10.82
N THR A 128 -8.43 16.18 -9.51
CA THR A 128 -9.46 16.52 -8.51
C THR A 128 -9.09 17.71 -7.65
N GLY A 129 -7.82 18.15 -7.65
CA GLY A 129 -7.30 19.18 -6.75
C GLY A 129 -7.23 18.75 -5.29
N ALA A 130 -7.46 17.47 -4.97
CA ALA A 130 -7.45 16.98 -3.60
C ALA A 130 -6.04 17.08 -2.99
N ASP A 131 -5.94 17.63 -1.78
CA ASP A 131 -4.68 17.66 -1.03
C ASP A 131 -4.45 16.32 -0.32
N VAL A 132 -3.25 15.77 -0.49
CA VAL A 132 -2.85 14.45 -0.02
C VAL A 132 -1.52 14.54 0.71
N THR A 133 -1.37 13.81 1.81
CA THR A 133 -0.06 13.63 2.48
C THR A 133 0.43 12.21 2.25
N ALA A 134 1.62 12.04 1.70
CA ALA A 134 2.22 10.73 1.51
C ALA A 134 3.43 10.56 2.43
N HIS A 135 3.45 9.43 3.13
CA HIS A 135 4.54 8.97 3.98
C HIS A 135 5.20 7.75 3.35
N TRP A 136 6.48 7.86 3.00
CA TRP A 136 7.32 6.70 2.69
C TRP A 136 8.12 6.37 3.92
N ARG A 137 7.78 5.25 4.55
CA ARG A 137 8.42 4.77 5.76
C ARG A 137 9.39 3.66 5.40
N ARG A 138 10.68 3.92 5.55
CA ARG A 138 11.70 2.89 5.56
C ARG A 138 11.59 2.07 6.82
N GLY A 139 11.29 0.79 6.67
CA GLY A 139 11.21 -0.16 7.78
C GLY A 139 10.07 -1.17 7.62
N PHE A 140 10.06 -2.14 8.53
CA PHE A 140 9.08 -3.22 8.53
C PHE A 140 7.66 -2.69 8.79
N GLY A 141 6.70 -3.09 7.94
CA GLY A 141 5.32 -2.62 7.97
C GLY A 141 4.57 -3.06 9.22
N GLU A 142 4.94 -4.20 9.82
CA GLU A 142 4.29 -4.75 11.01
C GLU A 142 4.48 -3.82 12.21
N TYR A 143 5.65 -3.19 12.29
CA TYR A 143 5.93 -2.16 13.28
C TYR A 143 5.24 -0.83 12.95
N ALA A 144 5.07 -0.51 11.67
CA ALA A 144 4.32 0.66 11.25
C ALA A 144 2.85 0.55 11.69
N LEU A 145 2.23 -0.61 11.44
CA LEU A 145 0.85 -0.89 11.84
C LEU A 145 0.62 -0.64 13.34
N ALA A 146 1.58 -1.03 14.17
CA ALA A 146 1.49 -0.86 15.62
C ALA A 146 1.68 0.60 16.10
N ARG A 147 2.46 1.41 15.37
CA ARG A 147 2.94 2.72 15.87
C ARG A 147 2.33 3.93 15.18
N GLU A 148 2.07 3.85 13.88
CA GLU A 148 1.73 5.03 13.08
C GLU A 148 0.21 5.26 12.99
N PHE A 149 -0.60 4.26 13.35
CA PHE A 149 -2.05 4.29 13.12
C PHE A 149 -2.86 4.30 14.42
N LYS A 150 -3.82 5.20 14.48
CA LYS A 150 -4.89 5.18 15.49
C LYS A 150 -5.87 4.05 15.18
N ASP A 151 -6.56 3.57 16.22
CA ASP A 151 -7.63 2.61 16.03
C ASP A 151 -8.74 3.21 15.16
N CYS A 152 -9.37 2.38 14.33
CA CYS A 152 -10.42 2.78 13.39
C CYS A 152 -10.04 3.94 12.44
N SER A 153 -8.77 4.04 12.00
CA SER A 153 -8.32 5.11 11.10
C SER A 153 -8.09 4.68 9.65
N ILE A 154 -7.72 3.42 9.42
CA ILE A 154 -7.38 2.89 8.09
C ILE A 154 -8.67 2.65 7.30
N SER A 155 -8.85 3.37 6.19
CA SER A 155 -9.95 3.17 5.24
C SER A 155 -9.56 2.22 4.11
N VAL A 156 -8.26 2.15 3.76
CA VAL A 156 -7.76 1.26 2.71
C VAL A 156 -6.49 0.58 3.19
N PHE A 157 -6.49 -0.75 3.18
CA PHE A 157 -5.32 -1.57 3.42
C PHE A 157 -4.96 -2.31 2.13
N MET A 158 -3.75 -2.10 1.60
CA MET A 158 -3.28 -2.76 0.40
C MET A 158 -2.16 -3.73 0.73
N HIS A 159 -2.28 -4.97 0.26
CA HIS A 159 -1.28 -6.01 0.45
C HIS A 159 -1.27 -6.98 -0.72
N ARG A 160 -0.29 -6.79 -1.61
CA ARG A 160 0.00 -7.63 -2.79
C ARG A 160 1.51 -7.73 -2.95
N GLY A 161 1.99 -8.78 -3.62
CA GLY A 161 3.39 -8.81 -4.05
C GLY A 161 4.46 -8.98 -2.96
N ASP A 162 4.17 -9.60 -1.81
CA ASP A 162 5.14 -9.71 -0.70
C ASP A 162 5.98 -11.00 -0.76
N SER A 163 6.73 -11.20 -1.85
CA SER A 163 7.61 -12.39 -2.00
C SER A 163 9.08 -12.08 -1.66
N PRO A 164 9.83 -13.03 -1.05
CA PRO A 164 11.24 -12.82 -0.75
C PRO A 164 12.12 -12.47 -1.96
N GLY A 165 11.71 -12.88 -3.17
CA GLY A 165 12.43 -12.60 -4.42
C GLY A 165 12.43 -11.13 -4.83
N GLU A 166 11.45 -10.35 -4.35
CA GLU A 166 11.33 -8.90 -4.58
C GLU A 166 11.81 -8.09 -3.35
N GLY A 167 12.49 -8.74 -2.40
CA GLY A 167 12.87 -8.10 -1.14
C GLY A 167 11.74 -8.04 -0.11
N GLY A 168 10.63 -8.75 -0.36
CA GLY A 168 9.47 -8.81 0.52
C GLY A 168 9.80 -9.29 1.93
N SER A 169 8.97 -8.85 2.87
CA SER A 169 9.04 -9.20 4.29
C SER A 169 8.58 -10.63 4.57
N GLY A 170 7.71 -11.18 3.72
CA GLY A 170 7.02 -12.45 3.98
C GLY A 170 5.97 -12.32 5.10
N ALA A 171 5.48 -11.10 5.34
CA ALA A 171 4.48 -10.79 6.33
C ALA A 171 3.12 -11.33 5.91
N HIS A 172 2.42 -11.92 6.88
CA HIS A 172 1.08 -12.48 6.67
C HIS A 172 0.02 -11.58 7.31
N PHE A 173 -0.12 -10.34 6.83
CA PHE A 173 -1.06 -9.37 7.40
C PHE A 173 -2.52 -9.85 7.36
N LEU A 174 -2.88 -10.57 6.31
CA LEU A 174 -4.20 -11.16 6.13
C LEU A 174 -4.29 -12.57 6.73
N ASP A 175 -3.67 -12.76 7.89
CA ASP A 175 -3.64 -14.01 8.64
C ASP A 175 -3.60 -13.79 10.16
N ARG A 176 -4.08 -14.77 10.93
CA ARG A 176 -4.06 -14.80 12.40
C ARG A 176 -3.05 -15.80 12.93
N ARG A 177 -1.95 -16.00 12.20
CA ARG A 177 -0.89 -16.93 12.64
C ARG A 177 -0.23 -16.42 13.91
N PRO A 178 -0.08 -17.27 14.94
CA PRO A 178 0.79 -16.95 16.04
C PRO A 178 2.24 -16.89 15.54
N LYS A 179 2.99 -15.92 16.06
CA LYS A 179 4.44 -15.83 15.90
C LYS A 179 5.05 -15.61 17.28
N ARG A 180 6.27 -16.10 17.48
CA ARG A 180 6.96 -15.87 18.77
C ARG A 180 7.33 -14.40 18.95
N HIS A 181 7.72 -13.73 17.86
CA HIS A 181 7.99 -12.30 17.87
C HIS A 181 6.66 -11.54 17.80
N GLU A 182 6.28 -10.90 18.91
CA GLU A 182 4.97 -10.26 19.10
C GLU A 182 4.58 -9.33 17.94
N PRO A 183 5.45 -8.44 17.41
CA PRO A 183 5.09 -7.55 16.30
C PRO A 183 4.54 -8.27 15.07
N LEU A 184 4.93 -9.52 14.84
CA LEU A 184 4.52 -10.34 13.69
C LEU A 184 3.35 -11.28 14.00
N ALA A 185 2.95 -11.40 15.27
CA ALA A 185 1.91 -12.31 15.70
C ALA A 185 0.53 -11.69 15.48
N PHE A 186 -0.42 -12.52 15.02
CA PHE A 186 -1.84 -12.14 14.89
C PHE A 186 -2.04 -10.82 14.13
N LEU A 187 -1.30 -10.63 13.03
CA LEU A 187 -1.27 -9.36 12.30
C LEU A 187 -2.66 -8.93 11.83
N PHE A 188 -3.54 -9.87 11.46
CA PHE A 188 -4.90 -9.49 11.11
C PHE A 188 -5.68 -8.91 12.30
N ASP A 189 -5.47 -9.39 13.53
CA ASP A 189 -6.16 -8.83 14.70
C ASP A 189 -5.70 -7.40 14.99
N LYS A 190 -4.39 -7.16 14.82
CA LYS A 190 -3.82 -5.81 14.92
C LYS A 190 -4.37 -4.91 13.81
N LEU A 191 -4.43 -5.41 12.58
CA LEU A 191 -4.99 -4.68 11.45
C LEU A 191 -6.48 -4.37 11.67
N ALA A 192 -7.26 -5.35 12.12
CA ALA A 192 -8.68 -5.24 12.41
C ALA A 192 -9.01 -4.13 13.43
N ALA A 193 -8.13 -3.89 14.40
CA ALA A 193 -8.26 -2.78 15.33
C ALA A 193 -8.02 -1.40 14.67
N LYS A 194 -7.16 -1.35 13.64
CA LYS A 194 -6.84 -0.12 12.91
C LYS A 194 -7.81 0.19 11.78
N LEU A 195 -8.48 -0.82 11.21
CA LEU A 195 -9.48 -0.64 10.16
C LEU A 195 -10.72 0.11 10.67
N ARG A 196 -11.28 1.00 9.84
CA ARG A 196 -12.61 1.57 10.05
C ARG A 196 -13.70 0.49 10.08
N ASP A 197 -14.89 0.87 10.52
CA ASP A 197 -16.06 -0.03 10.49
C ASP A 197 -16.46 -0.40 9.07
N GLU A 198 -16.32 0.52 8.12
CA GLU A 198 -16.27 0.22 6.71
C GLU A 198 -14.88 0.55 6.17
N ALA A 199 -14.22 -0.43 5.56
CA ALA A 199 -12.87 -0.30 5.04
C ALA A 199 -12.70 -1.14 3.76
N LEU A 200 -11.58 -0.96 3.09
CA LEU A 200 -11.20 -1.71 1.90
C LEU A 200 -9.94 -2.52 2.17
N VAL A 201 -9.91 -3.75 1.69
CA VAL A 201 -8.69 -4.56 1.57
C VAL A 201 -8.42 -4.82 0.10
N VAL A 202 -7.23 -4.41 -0.37
CA VAL A 202 -6.78 -4.59 -1.75
C VAL A 202 -5.70 -5.65 -1.78
N THR A 203 -5.94 -6.78 -2.45
CA THR A 203 -5.00 -7.91 -2.41
C THR A 203 -5.07 -8.80 -3.64
N ASP A 204 -3.93 -9.43 -3.98
CA ASP A 204 -3.79 -10.51 -4.97
C ASP A 204 -3.71 -11.91 -4.31
N GLY A 205 -4.02 -11.99 -3.01
CA GLY A 205 -3.97 -13.21 -2.21
C GLY A 205 -2.58 -13.58 -1.66
N SER A 206 -1.56 -12.76 -1.89
CA SER A 206 -0.21 -13.01 -1.36
C SER A 206 -0.17 -13.06 0.17
N ASN A 207 0.56 -14.04 0.70
CA ASN A 207 0.75 -14.31 2.14
C ASN A 207 -0.55 -14.23 2.97
N CYS A 208 -1.67 -14.68 2.39
CA CYS A 208 -2.97 -14.61 3.02
C CYS A 208 -3.37 -15.94 3.68
N GLY A 209 -4.07 -15.87 4.81
CA GLY A 209 -4.69 -17.02 5.48
C GLY A 209 -6.16 -17.23 5.12
N ILE A 210 -6.80 -16.23 4.50
CA ILE A 210 -8.20 -16.27 4.07
C ILE A 210 -8.27 -16.95 2.69
N LEU A 211 -8.98 -18.07 2.58
CA LEU A 211 -9.02 -18.88 1.36
C LEU A 211 -9.70 -18.16 0.20
N GLU A 212 -10.78 -17.44 0.49
CA GLU A 212 -11.57 -16.69 -0.48
C GLU A 212 -10.73 -15.63 -1.19
N LEU A 213 -9.84 -14.96 -0.45
CA LEU A 213 -8.93 -13.94 -0.99
C LEU A 213 -7.81 -14.54 -1.86
N ARG A 214 -7.62 -15.87 -1.81
CA ARG A 214 -6.57 -16.60 -2.55
C ARG A 214 -7.09 -17.29 -3.80
N THR A 215 -8.37 -17.18 -4.10
CA THR A 215 -9.04 -17.88 -5.21
C THR A 215 -8.27 -17.78 -6.54
N PHE A 216 -7.76 -16.59 -6.86
CA PHE A 216 -7.01 -16.33 -8.09
C PHE A 216 -5.51 -16.05 -7.88
N HIS A 217 -4.97 -16.38 -6.70
CA HIS A 217 -3.55 -16.15 -6.42
C HIS A 217 -2.69 -17.03 -7.34
N ARG A 218 -1.73 -16.41 -8.06
CA ARG A 218 -0.88 -17.04 -9.10
C ARG A 218 -1.60 -17.46 -10.37
N ASP A 219 -2.88 -17.14 -10.51
CA ASP A 219 -3.59 -17.28 -11.77
C ASP A 219 -3.31 -16.06 -12.65
N ARG A 220 -2.37 -16.22 -13.58
CA ARG A 220 -2.02 -15.18 -14.57
C ARG A 220 -2.94 -15.16 -15.78
N ALA A 221 -3.81 -16.16 -15.94
CA ALA A 221 -4.73 -16.24 -17.07
C ALA A 221 -6.02 -15.45 -16.79
N THR A 222 -6.43 -15.39 -15.52
CA THR A 222 -7.62 -14.64 -15.12
C THR A 222 -7.32 -13.15 -14.96
N GLU A 223 -7.95 -12.32 -15.78
CA GLU A 223 -7.89 -10.86 -15.68
C GLU A 223 -8.77 -10.30 -14.55
N GLY A 224 -8.45 -9.09 -14.07
CA GLY A 224 -9.20 -8.40 -13.00
C GLY A 224 -10.72 -8.34 -13.22
N PRO A 225 -11.22 -7.90 -14.40
CA PRO A 225 -12.65 -7.86 -14.66
C PRO A 225 -13.33 -9.24 -14.58
N ARG A 226 -12.67 -10.29 -15.06
CA ARG A 226 -13.19 -11.67 -15.01
C ARG A 226 -13.19 -12.24 -13.59
N ALA A 227 -12.16 -11.94 -12.81
CA ALA A 227 -12.11 -12.32 -11.40
C ALA A 227 -13.22 -11.62 -10.60
N LEU A 228 -13.47 -10.33 -10.86
CA LEU A 228 -14.56 -9.59 -10.23
C LEU A 228 -15.94 -10.15 -10.62
N GLU A 229 -16.16 -10.44 -11.90
CA GLU A 229 -17.40 -11.07 -12.40
C GLU A 229 -17.65 -12.42 -11.72
N ALA A 230 -16.62 -13.27 -11.60
CA ALA A 230 -16.72 -14.57 -10.95
C ALA A 230 -17.06 -14.49 -9.45
N LEU A 231 -16.69 -13.39 -8.78
CA LEU A 231 -16.95 -13.14 -7.36
C LEU A 231 -18.16 -12.24 -7.12
N ALA A 232 -18.83 -11.77 -8.18
CA ALA A 232 -19.94 -10.86 -8.07
C ALA A 232 -21.08 -11.46 -7.21
N GLY A 233 -21.55 -10.70 -6.23
CA GLY A 233 -22.60 -11.13 -5.30
C GLY A 233 -22.15 -12.14 -4.24
N GLN A 234 -20.91 -12.64 -4.29
CA GLN A 234 -20.38 -13.49 -3.23
C GLN A 234 -20.09 -12.67 -1.98
N ILE A 235 -20.57 -13.18 -0.84
CA ILE A 235 -20.37 -12.57 0.47
C ILE A 235 -19.85 -13.68 1.40
N PHE A 236 -18.84 -13.37 2.19
CA PHE A 236 -18.41 -14.25 3.27
C PHE A 236 -18.12 -13.46 4.54
N GLU A 237 -18.17 -14.14 5.68
CA GLU A 237 -17.88 -13.57 6.98
C GLU A 237 -16.62 -14.23 7.56
N ARG A 238 -15.64 -13.40 7.95
CA ARG A 238 -14.37 -13.87 8.48
C ARG A 238 -13.81 -12.85 9.45
N TRP A 239 -13.44 -13.34 10.63
CA TRP A 239 -12.71 -12.58 11.66
C TRP A 239 -13.35 -11.24 12.03
N GLY A 240 -14.67 -11.22 12.21
CA GLY A 240 -15.42 -10.03 12.65
C GLY A 240 -15.80 -9.06 11.54
N PHE A 241 -15.61 -9.43 10.27
CA PHE A 241 -16.01 -8.63 9.12
C PHE A 241 -16.83 -9.44 8.13
N ARG A 242 -17.78 -8.76 7.48
CA ARG A 242 -18.40 -9.20 6.23
C ARG A 242 -17.60 -8.66 5.05
N TRP A 243 -17.32 -9.52 4.09
CA TRP A 243 -16.46 -9.24 2.94
C TRP A 243 -17.26 -9.33 1.64
N THR A 244 -17.08 -8.36 0.75
CA THR A 244 -17.67 -8.34 -0.58
C THR A 244 -16.64 -7.84 -1.59
N CYS A 245 -16.50 -8.50 -2.75
CA CYS A 245 -15.63 -8.01 -3.82
C CYS A 245 -16.33 -6.88 -4.59
N VAL A 246 -15.69 -5.72 -4.72
CA VAL A 246 -16.32 -4.48 -5.23
C VAL A 246 -15.51 -3.76 -6.31
N GLY A 247 -14.33 -4.28 -6.67
CA GLY A 247 -13.46 -3.67 -7.67
C GLY A 247 -12.17 -4.45 -7.88
N HIS A 248 -11.29 -3.93 -8.72
CA HIS A 248 -9.97 -4.50 -8.97
C HIS A 248 -8.94 -3.42 -9.36
N LEU A 249 -7.66 -3.71 -9.14
CA LEU A 249 -6.51 -2.97 -9.66
C LEU A 249 -5.78 -3.79 -10.75
N GLY A 250 -4.66 -3.29 -11.25
CA GLY A 250 -3.78 -4.05 -12.14
C GLY A 250 -3.23 -5.32 -11.48
N PRO A 251 -2.76 -6.31 -12.25
CA PRO A 251 -2.29 -7.59 -11.70
C PRO A 251 -0.87 -7.49 -11.12
N LYS A 252 -0.53 -8.34 -10.14
CA LYS A 252 0.87 -8.58 -9.68
C LYS A 252 1.24 -10.05 -9.81
N TYR A 253 0.75 -10.88 -8.89
CA TYR A 253 0.85 -12.34 -9.00
C TYR A 253 -0.45 -12.97 -9.46
N GLY A 254 -1.34 -12.21 -10.06
CA GLY A 254 -2.72 -12.56 -10.36
C GLY A 254 -3.56 -11.28 -10.32
N PRO A 255 -4.88 -11.37 -10.48
CA PRO A 255 -5.76 -10.20 -10.35
C PRO A 255 -5.70 -9.64 -8.92
N THR A 256 -5.50 -8.33 -8.82
CA THR A 256 -5.56 -7.63 -7.53
C THR A 256 -6.97 -7.14 -7.30
N LEU A 257 -7.66 -7.70 -6.32
CA LEU A 257 -9.07 -7.42 -6.06
C LEU A 257 -9.25 -6.45 -4.90
N ILE A 258 -10.31 -5.66 -4.97
CA ILE A 258 -10.73 -4.73 -3.91
C ILE A 258 -11.91 -5.34 -3.18
N TRP A 259 -11.73 -5.56 -1.88
CA TRP A 259 -12.74 -6.14 -0.99
C TRP A 259 -13.24 -5.08 -0.03
N LYS A 260 -14.55 -4.84 -0.03
CA LYS A 260 -15.22 -4.04 1.00
C LYS A 260 -15.41 -4.89 2.24
N LEU A 261 -15.00 -4.33 3.36
CA LEU A 261 -15.21 -4.90 4.69
C LEU A 261 -16.27 -4.07 5.40
N ARG A 262 -17.19 -4.75 6.05
CA ARG A 262 -18.10 -4.15 7.04
C ARG A 262 -17.95 -4.88 8.35
N ARG A 263 -17.56 -4.16 9.41
CA ARG A 263 -17.42 -4.71 10.75
C ARG A 263 -18.76 -5.27 11.20
N LEU A 264 -18.75 -6.53 11.61
CA LEU A 264 -19.89 -7.15 12.27
C LEU A 264 -19.90 -6.61 13.70
N ILE A 265 -20.99 -5.97 14.10
CA ILE A 265 -21.18 -5.56 15.49
C ILE A 265 -21.12 -6.84 16.31
N THR A 266 -19.98 -7.06 16.98
CA THR A 266 -19.89 -8.12 17.96
C THR A 266 -20.62 -7.56 19.16
N LEU A 267 -21.88 -7.98 19.38
CA LEU A 267 -22.55 -7.74 20.65
C LEU A 267 -21.59 -8.22 21.72
N THR A 268 -21.00 -7.28 22.45
CA THR A 268 -20.20 -7.64 23.62
C THR A 268 -21.14 -8.39 24.55
N PRO A 269 -20.74 -9.49 25.20
CA PRO A 269 -21.59 -10.22 26.13
C PRO A 269 -22.20 -9.35 27.26
N ALA A 270 -21.66 -8.15 27.50
CA ALA A 270 -22.24 -7.14 28.40
C ALA A 270 -23.59 -6.57 27.92
N ALA A 271 -23.82 -6.46 26.60
CA ALA A 271 -25.07 -5.93 26.04
C ALA A 271 -26.25 -6.94 26.07
N LEU A 272 -25.99 -8.20 26.43
CA LEU A 272 -27.00 -9.25 26.61
C LEU A 272 -27.51 -9.38 28.05
N LYS A 273 -27.00 -8.57 28.99
CA LYS A 273 -27.47 -8.56 30.39
C LYS A 273 -28.60 -7.57 30.66
N ASP A 274 -28.85 -6.66 29.71
CA ASP A 274 -29.86 -5.59 29.83
C ASP A 274 -30.97 -5.70 28.77
N ALA A 275 -31.11 -6.87 28.11
CA ALA A 275 -32.20 -7.20 27.17
C ALA A 275 -32.95 -8.43 27.68
#